data_AF-A0A8T3LRF4-F1
#
_entry.id   AF-A0A8T3LRF4-F1
#
_cell.length_a   1.000
_cell.length_b   1.000
_cell.length_c   1.000
_cell.angle_alpha   90.00
_cell.angle_beta   90.00
_cell.angle_gamma   90.00
#
_symmetry.space_group_name_H-M   'P 1'
#
loop_
_entity.id
_entity.type
_entity.pdbx_description
1 polymer ?
#
loop_
_entity_poly.entity_id
_entity_poly.type
_entity_poly.pdbx_seq_one_letter_code
_entity_poly.pdbx_strand_id
1 'polypeptide(L)'
;MIRTHSRLSRRSSSDLRAIDRATKRIEELSAILDRQLSGEARPEEQLKHLRQATGQITRSANDGIQAYRRVSQALRAEGEHPDSDATEVARASRTLADARAKMLTALEAASRRYPWAEPWDPLKD
;
A
#
# COMPACT_ATOMS: atom_id res chain seq x y z
N MET A 1 -6.67 8.17 -35.85
CA MET A 1 -5.92 8.38 -34.60
C MET A 1 -6.13 7.17 -33.69
N ILE A 2 -5.08 6.41 -33.43
CA ILE A 2 -5.12 5.20 -32.59
C ILE A 2 -5.12 5.68 -31.14
N ARG A 3 -6.20 5.36 -30.39
CA ARG A 3 -6.36 5.71 -28.97
C ARG A 3 -5.15 5.19 -28.16
N THR A 4 -4.38 6.12 -27.59
CA THR A 4 -3.27 5.89 -26.66
C THR A 4 -3.73 5.30 -25.31
N HIS A 5 -5.04 5.07 -25.11
CA HIS A 5 -5.68 4.40 -23.98
C HIS A 5 -5.11 3.01 -23.58
N SER A 6 -4.21 2.40 -24.36
CA SER A 6 -3.86 0.99 -24.21
C SER A 6 -2.77 0.70 -23.17
N ARG A 7 -1.76 1.57 -22.99
CA ARG A 7 -0.58 1.26 -22.15
C ARG A 7 -0.65 1.84 -20.76
N LEU A 8 -1.00 3.13 -20.62
CA LEU A 8 -1.16 3.73 -19.31
C LEU A 8 -2.27 3.03 -18.53
N SER A 9 -3.45 2.86 -19.12
CA SER A 9 -4.60 2.20 -18.46
C SER A 9 -4.26 0.79 -17.96
N ARG A 10 -3.59 -0.03 -18.77
CA ARG A 10 -3.18 -1.39 -18.35
C ARG A 10 -2.15 -1.33 -17.22
N ARG A 11 -1.11 -0.50 -17.34
CA ARG A 11 -0.02 -0.45 -16.36
C ARG A 11 -0.47 0.18 -15.04
N SER A 12 -1.19 1.31 -15.10
CA SER A 12 -1.78 1.96 -13.95
C SER A 12 -2.79 1.05 -13.26
N SER A 13 -3.61 0.30 -14.00
CA SER A 13 -4.53 -0.67 -13.37
C SER A 13 -3.82 -1.79 -12.61
N SER A 14 -2.70 -2.31 -13.15
CA SER A 14 -1.93 -3.39 -12.52
C SER A 14 -1.24 -2.92 -11.23
N ASP A 15 -0.60 -1.76 -11.26
CA ASP A 15 0.08 -1.21 -10.08
C ASP A 15 -0.94 -0.66 -9.06
N LEU A 16 -2.08 -0.09 -9.48
CA LEU A 16 -3.17 0.28 -8.56
C LEU A 16 -3.73 -0.97 -7.85
N ARG A 17 -3.89 -2.09 -8.57
CA ARG A 17 -4.22 -3.39 -7.95
C ARG A 17 -3.13 -3.89 -7.01
N ALA A 18 -1.86 -3.56 -7.25
CA ALA A 18 -0.79 -3.90 -6.32
C ALA A 18 -0.91 -3.11 -5.01
N ILE A 19 -1.26 -1.82 -5.06
CA ILE A 19 -1.52 -0.99 -3.87
C ILE A 19 -2.75 -1.50 -3.10
N ASP A 20 -3.83 -1.83 -3.79
CA ASP A 20 -5.03 -2.42 -3.18
C ASP A 20 -4.73 -3.77 -2.52
N ARG A 21 -3.97 -4.64 -3.19
CA ARG A 21 -3.53 -5.93 -2.61
C ARG A 21 -2.64 -5.74 -1.39
N ALA A 22 -1.70 -4.80 -1.43
CA ALA A 22 -0.87 -4.48 -0.27
C ALA A 22 -1.72 -4.00 0.92
N THR A 23 -2.70 -3.12 0.66
CA THR A 23 -3.63 -2.61 1.69
C THR A 23 -4.42 -3.75 2.33
N LYS A 24 -5.10 -4.57 1.53
CA LYS A 24 -5.85 -5.75 2.02
C LYS A 24 -4.96 -6.72 2.79
N ARG A 25 -3.72 -6.91 2.33
CA ARG A 25 -2.79 -7.81 3.00
C ARG A 25 -2.40 -7.30 4.38
N ILE A 26 -2.19 -6.00 4.54
CA ILE A 26 -1.91 -5.37 5.85
C ILE A 26 -3.08 -5.56 6.81
N GLU A 27 -4.31 -5.37 6.34
CA GLU A 27 -5.54 -5.59 7.12
C GLU A 27 -5.70 -7.06 7.54
N GLU A 28 -5.51 -7.99 6.61
CA GLU A 28 -5.54 -9.44 6.88
C GLU A 28 -4.50 -9.87 7.91
N LEU A 29 -3.27 -9.40 7.76
CA LEU A 29 -2.17 -9.73 8.68
C LEU A 29 -2.45 -9.21 10.09
N SER A 30 -3.02 -8.00 10.19
CA SER A 30 -3.45 -7.44 11.46
C SER A 30 -4.55 -8.30 12.11
N ALA A 31 -5.54 -8.73 11.33
CA ALA A 31 -6.62 -9.58 11.85
C ALA A 31 -6.15 -11.00 12.24
N ILE A 32 -5.17 -11.57 11.52
CA ILE A 32 -4.56 -12.86 11.87
C ILE A 32 -3.78 -12.73 13.18
N LEU A 33 -3.00 -11.66 13.33
CA LEU A 33 -2.24 -11.40 14.54
C LEU A 33 -3.17 -11.23 15.75
N ASP A 34 -4.26 -10.46 15.62
CA ASP A 34 -5.26 -10.29 16.68
C ASP A 34 -5.81 -11.65 17.16
N ARG A 35 -6.10 -12.57 16.23
CA ARG A 35 -6.55 -13.93 16.55
C ARG A 35 -5.47 -14.76 17.25
N GLN A 36 -4.23 -14.70 16.76
CA GLN A 36 -3.11 -15.43 17.35
C GLN A 36 -2.84 -14.98 18.79
N LEU A 37 -2.84 -13.67 19.04
CA LEU A 37 -2.60 -13.11 20.37
C LEU A 37 -3.77 -13.39 21.33
N SER A 38 -5.01 -13.44 20.85
CA SER A 38 -6.17 -13.75 21.69
C SER A 38 -6.15 -15.17 22.28
N GLY A 39 -5.48 -16.11 21.61
CA GLY A 39 -5.38 -17.51 22.02
C GLY A 39 -4.05 -17.91 22.63
N GLU A 40 -3.05 -17.02 22.63
CA GLU A 40 -1.70 -17.32 23.10
C GLU A 40 -1.44 -16.66 24.45
N ALA A 41 -1.11 -17.46 25.46
CA ALA A 41 -0.83 -17.00 26.82
C ALA A 41 0.69 -16.92 27.11
N ARG A 42 1.53 -17.51 26.25
CA ARG A 42 2.98 -17.55 26.42
C ARG A 42 3.61 -16.28 25.83
N PRO A 43 4.31 -15.46 26.65
CA PRO A 43 4.91 -14.21 26.17
C PRO A 43 5.89 -14.40 25.00
N GLU A 44 6.62 -15.52 24.97
CA GLU A 44 7.60 -15.81 23.91
C GLU A 44 6.94 -16.06 22.56
N GLU A 45 5.83 -16.81 22.53
CA GLU A 45 5.08 -17.08 21.30
C GLU A 45 4.33 -15.81 20.84
N GLN A 46 3.78 -15.02 21.77
CA GLN A 46 3.23 -13.70 21.44
C GLN A 46 4.26 -12.83 20.72
N LEU A 47 5.47 -12.68 21.30
CA LEU A 47 6.56 -11.90 20.69
C LEU A 47 6.96 -12.40 19.30
N LYS A 48 6.96 -13.72 19.10
CA LYS A 48 7.25 -14.35 17.81
C LYS A 48 6.17 -14.05 16.77
N HIS A 49 4.90 -14.18 17.13
CA HIS A 49 3.77 -13.82 16.26
C HIS A 49 3.85 -12.34 15.85
N LEU A 50 4.16 -11.48 16.81
CA LEU A 50 4.33 -10.05 16.60
C LEU A 50 5.46 -9.75 15.61
N ARG A 51 6.67 -10.29 15.84
CA ARG A 51 7.81 -10.10 14.91
C ARG A 51 7.49 -10.60 13.51
N GLN A 52 6.85 -11.76 13.40
CA GLN A 52 6.47 -12.35 12.11
C GLN A 52 5.48 -11.45 11.36
N ALA A 53 4.42 -11.02 12.03
CA ALA A 53 3.40 -10.16 11.46
C ALA A 53 3.97 -8.80 11.06
N THR A 54 4.78 -8.16 11.92
CA THR A 54 5.47 -6.91 11.60
C THR A 54 6.32 -7.06 10.34
N GLY A 55 7.15 -8.11 10.24
CA GLY A 55 7.96 -8.35 9.05
C GLY A 55 7.14 -8.56 7.78
N GLN A 56 5.95 -9.18 7.87
CA GLN A 56 5.05 -9.38 6.73
C GLN A 56 4.32 -8.08 6.35
N ILE A 57 3.92 -7.27 7.34
CA ILE A 57 3.30 -5.95 7.13
C ILE A 57 4.29 -5.01 6.47
N THR A 58 5.53 -4.91 6.97
CA THR A 58 6.58 -4.07 6.38
C THR A 58 6.87 -4.44 4.93
N ARG A 59 6.97 -5.74 4.61
CA ARG A 59 7.15 -6.19 3.21
C ARG A 59 5.99 -5.77 2.32
N SER A 60 4.75 -5.98 2.79
CA SER A 60 3.55 -5.60 2.04
C SER A 60 3.47 -4.08 1.82
N ALA A 61 3.84 -3.30 2.84
CA ALA A 61 3.93 -1.85 2.77
C ALA A 61 4.96 -1.39 1.73
N ASN A 62 6.15 -1.98 1.75
CA ASN A 62 7.22 -1.67 0.79
C ASN A 62 6.79 -1.97 -0.64
N ASP A 63 6.13 -3.11 -0.88
CA ASP A 63 5.59 -3.45 -2.20
C ASP A 63 4.56 -2.41 -2.67
N GLY A 64 3.67 -1.96 -1.77
CA GLY A 64 2.70 -0.91 -2.02
C GLY A 64 3.34 0.45 -2.33
N ILE A 65 4.36 0.85 -1.57
CA ILE A 65 5.12 2.10 -1.79
C ILE A 65 5.83 2.07 -3.15
N GLN A 66 6.46 0.96 -3.51
CA GLN A 66 7.13 0.82 -4.80
C GLN A 66 6.13 0.87 -5.96
N ALA A 67 4.96 0.24 -5.82
CA ALA A 67 3.88 0.36 -6.79
C ALA A 67 3.39 1.81 -6.92
N TYR A 68 3.18 2.52 -5.80
CA TYR A 68 2.81 3.93 -5.80
C TYR A 68 3.83 4.79 -6.55
N ARG A 69 5.13 4.61 -6.27
CA ARG A 69 6.21 5.34 -6.96
C ARG A 69 6.17 5.12 -8.47
N ARG A 70 5.96 3.88 -8.93
CA ARG A 70 5.84 3.55 -10.37
C ARG A 70 4.63 4.20 -11.03
N VAL A 71 3.45 4.15 -10.41
CA VAL A 71 2.23 4.79 -10.98
C VAL A 71 2.38 6.30 -11.01
N SER A 72 2.90 6.90 -9.94
CA SER A 72 3.10 8.35 -9.86
C SER A 72 4.04 8.84 -10.97
N GLN A 73 5.15 8.13 -11.23
CA GLN A 73 6.04 8.44 -12.34
C GLN A 73 5.35 8.27 -13.70
N ALA A 74 4.59 7.19 -13.90
CA ALA A 74 3.87 6.95 -15.15
C ALA A 74 2.81 8.02 -15.43
N LEU A 75 2.09 8.48 -14.40
CA LEU A 75 1.08 9.54 -14.54
C LEU A 75 1.70 10.91 -14.83
N ARG A 76 2.85 11.22 -14.24
CA ARG A 76 3.59 12.45 -14.58
C ARG A 76 4.06 12.42 -16.03
N ALA A 77 4.67 11.31 -16.46
CA ALA A 77 5.13 11.15 -17.83
C ALA A 77 3.98 11.22 -18.85
N GLU A 78 2.80 10.66 -18.53
CA GLU A 78 1.63 10.81 -19.41
C GLU A 78 1.15 12.27 -19.46
N GLY A 79 1.06 12.96 -18.32
CA GLY A 79 0.60 14.35 -18.27
C GLY A 79 1.49 15.34 -19.02
N GLU A 80 2.75 15.00 -19.25
CA GLU A 80 3.69 15.77 -20.07
C GLU A 80 3.53 15.49 -21.57
N HIS A 81 2.78 14.45 -21.97
CA HIS A 81 2.58 14.10 -23.37
C HIS A 81 1.56 15.05 -24.03
N PRO A 82 1.83 15.62 -25.22
CA PRO A 82 0.96 16.60 -25.89
C PRO A 82 -0.45 16.06 -26.20
N ASP A 83 -0.55 14.78 -26.49
CA ASP A 83 -1.81 14.08 -26.82
C ASP A 83 -2.50 13.46 -25.59
N SER A 84 -2.07 13.82 -24.38
CA SER A 84 -2.60 13.21 -23.16
C SER A 84 -4.04 13.64 -22.89
N ASP A 85 -4.85 12.68 -22.42
CA ASP A 85 -6.16 13.00 -21.87
C ASP A 85 -6.00 13.50 -20.43
N ALA A 86 -6.00 14.81 -20.27
CA ALA A 86 -5.88 15.47 -18.96
C ALA A 86 -6.96 15.01 -17.95
N THR A 87 -8.17 14.64 -18.44
CA THR A 87 -9.24 14.15 -17.58
C THR A 87 -8.95 12.74 -17.08
N GLU A 88 -8.43 11.87 -17.95
CA GLU A 88 -7.99 10.52 -17.58
C GLU A 88 -6.85 10.56 -16.57
N VAL A 89 -5.82 11.38 -16.82
CA VAL A 89 -4.68 11.56 -15.91
C VAL A 89 -5.15 12.09 -14.55
N ALA A 90 -6.03 13.09 -14.52
CA ALA A 90 -6.58 13.62 -13.27
C ALA A 90 -7.38 12.56 -12.50
N ARG A 91 -8.19 11.74 -13.18
CA ARG A 91 -8.98 10.67 -12.55
C ARG A 91 -8.07 9.58 -11.96
N ALA A 92 -7.06 9.15 -12.71
CA ALA A 92 -6.10 8.15 -12.25
C ALA A 92 -5.26 8.68 -11.07
N SER A 93 -4.90 9.97 -11.09
CA SER A 93 -4.17 10.63 -9.99
C SER A 93 -5.00 10.68 -8.71
N ARG A 94 -6.29 11.02 -8.78
CA ARG A 94 -7.21 10.95 -7.62
C ARG A 94 -7.31 9.53 -7.07
N THR A 95 -7.49 8.55 -7.96
CA THR A 95 -7.57 7.13 -7.56
C THR A 95 -6.31 6.67 -6.84
N LEU A 96 -5.13 7.09 -7.31
CA LEU A 96 -3.84 6.78 -6.68
C LEU A 96 -3.72 7.44 -5.30
N ALA A 97 -4.16 8.70 -5.16
CA ALA A 97 -4.16 9.42 -3.89
C ALA A 97 -5.06 8.73 -2.85
N ASP A 98 -6.28 8.32 -3.25
CA ASP A 98 -7.22 7.60 -2.39
C ASP A 98 -6.65 6.24 -1.96
N ALA A 99 -6.02 5.51 -2.88
CA ALA A 99 -5.39 4.23 -2.56
C ALA A 99 -4.22 4.40 -1.57
N ARG A 100 -3.40 5.44 -1.74
CA ARG A 100 -2.33 5.78 -0.80
C ARG A 100 -2.89 6.11 0.58
N ALA A 101 -3.94 6.94 0.65
CA ALA A 101 -4.57 7.32 1.91
C ALA A 101 -5.05 6.09 2.69
N LYS A 102 -5.76 5.17 2.02
CA LYS A 102 -6.23 3.91 2.64
C LYS A 102 -5.08 3.06 3.17
N MET A 103 -4.01 2.90 2.39
CA MET A 103 -2.83 2.13 2.82
C MET A 103 -2.17 2.76 4.06
N LEU A 104 -2.05 4.08 4.11
CA LEU A 104 -1.50 4.78 5.26
C LEU A 104 -2.38 4.63 6.50
N THR A 105 -3.71 4.71 6.35
CA THR A 105 -4.65 4.45 7.45
C THR A 105 -4.52 3.02 7.98
N ALA A 106 -4.35 2.03 7.10
CA ALA A 106 -4.14 0.63 7.52
C ALA A 106 -2.81 0.45 8.27
N LEU A 107 -1.73 1.12 7.82
CA LEU A 107 -0.44 1.11 8.51
C LEU A 107 -0.49 1.82 9.86
N GLU A 108 -1.17 2.95 9.94
CA GLU A 108 -1.37 3.67 11.20
C GLU A 108 -2.18 2.85 12.20
N ALA A 109 -3.23 2.15 11.74
CA ALA A 109 -3.99 1.24 12.58
C ALA A 109 -3.15 0.05 13.06
N ALA A 110 -2.25 -0.46 12.22
CA ALA A 110 -1.32 -1.53 12.59
C ALA A 110 -0.25 -1.05 13.58
N SER A 111 0.30 0.17 13.40
CA SER A 111 1.36 0.71 14.27
C SER A 111 0.83 1.10 15.66
N ARG A 112 -0.35 1.73 15.74
CA ARG A 112 -0.98 2.11 17.02
C ARG A 112 -1.40 0.92 17.88
N ARG A 113 -1.68 -0.23 17.25
CA ARG A 113 -2.08 -1.47 17.95
C ARG A 113 -0.95 -2.07 18.78
N TYR A 114 0.31 -1.81 18.42
CA TYR A 114 1.47 -2.40 19.08
C TYR A 114 2.47 -1.30 19.51
N PRO A 115 2.11 -0.44 20.47
CA PRO A 115 2.85 0.79 20.80
C PRO A 115 4.26 0.57 21.37
N TRP A 116 4.62 -0.67 21.70
CA TRP A 116 5.96 -1.07 22.15
C TRP A 116 6.86 -1.55 21.00
N ALA A 117 6.31 -1.73 19.79
CA ALA A 117 7.09 -1.82 18.57
C ALA A 117 7.38 -0.39 18.09
N GLU A 118 8.64 -0.09 17.78
CA GLU A 118 9.09 1.25 17.39
C GLU A 118 8.14 1.89 16.35
N PRO A 119 7.66 3.14 16.58
CA PRO A 119 6.66 3.74 15.71
C PRO A 119 7.20 3.92 14.30
N TRP A 120 6.41 3.48 13.31
CA TRP A 120 6.71 3.70 11.91
C TRP A 120 6.66 5.20 11.58
N ASP A 121 7.81 5.77 11.20
CA ASP A 121 7.95 7.17 10.77
C ASP A 121 8.08 7.24 9.23
N PRO A 122 7.07 7.78 8.52
CA PRO A 122 7.12 7.91 7.07
C PRO A 122 8.18 8.91 6.56
N LEU A 123 8.86 9.65 7.45
CA LEU A 123 9.91 10.62 7.10
C LEU A 123 11.33 10.05 7.18
N LYS A 124 11.50 8.80 7.62
CA LYS A 124 12.80 8.13 7.77
C LYS A 124 13.22 7.19 6.61
N ASP A 125 12.37 6.98 5.60
CA ASP A 125 12.59 6.11 4.41
C ASP A 125 12.28 6.82 3.07
#